data_AF-A0AB38YH43-F1
#
_entry.id   AF-A0AB38YH43-F1
#
_cell.length_a   1.000
_cell.length_b   1.000
_cell.length_c   1.000
_cell.angle_alpha   90.00
_cell.angle_beta   90.00
_cell.angle_gamma   90.00
#
_symmetry.space_group_name_H-M   'P 1'
#
loop_
_entity.id
_entity.type
_entity.pdbx_description
1 polymer ?
#
loop_
_entity_poly.entity_id
_entity_poly.type
_entity_poly.pdbx_seq_one_letter_code
_entity_poly.pdbx_strand_id
1 'polypeptide(L)'
;MNSLRRYKLAWPWMLLDATFLYGFTLVAQHSWISYGLLAGLFIGLLSLRWWLADSQQREDTALGLLCFVLPCTTLAAQFHARRQRRLIPLLSTDTPAPETQASAAPRTEPPETLTLHQPLERRLVLGIVLVALLSLCVTGLAERHVINPALAPLEAKATETLQRSLLLAAGSYASARLIDRAIAFFSEAQVGVGVASFKPGQVFKPVQDMAVRYSDVMVLAMTSIGIQLLVMEIGQSLAVVVFGSALMVTLFLLVVMPAQWRPALLTFTRLFTALIIVMRLGIPLGATAVGMISEHVLDGPRQQAQSEVNITTEQLQQGEAVVDDGQGVLVWMRGIAGQASDLLAGMRQFSDGLIERLVQLLVIYTMETLILPLVMLYVIWRLTHSYVLPSLRTEWPY
;
A
#
# COMPACT_ATOMS: atom_id res chain seq x y z
N MET A 1 8.12 40.17 -16.80
CA MET A 1 9.28 39.40 -16.28
C MET A 1 8.98 37.93 -15.91
N ASN A 2 7.81 37.36 -16.27
CA ASN A 2 7.41 35.97 -15.93
C ASN A 2 7.26 35.00 -17.12
N SER A 3 7.41 35.43 -18.38
CA SER A 3 7.36 34.52 -19.55
C SER A 3 8.72 33.91 -19.89
N LEU A 4 9.82 34.56 -19.53
CA LEU A 4 11.19 34.13 -19.86
C LEU A 4 11.76 33.05 -18.91
N ARG A 5 11.09 32.74 -17.79
CA ARG A 5 11.48 31.62 -16.89
C ARG A 5 10.96 30.26 -17.34
N ARG A 6 9.90 30.18 -18.16
CA ARG A 6 9.34 28.89 -18.60
C ARG A 6 10.19 28.21 -19.69
N TYR A 7 10.94 28.99 -20.49
CA TYR A 7 11.78 28.42 -21.55
C TYR A 7 13.14 27.92 -21.07
N LYS A 8 13.63 28.38 -19.90
CA LYS A 8 14.92 27.90 -19.35
C LYS A 8 14.85 26.50 -18.74
N LEU A 9 13.64 25.94 -18.57
CA LEU A 9 13.45 24.58 -18.08
C LEU A 9 13.14 23.58 -19.19
N ALA A 10 13.17 23.93 -20.48
CA ALA A 10 12.89 23.01 -21.59
C ALA A 10 14.13 22.19 -22.06
N TRP A 11 15.33 22.71 -21.81
CA TRP A 11 16.59 22.10 -22.26
C TRP A 11 16.89 20.72 -21.64
N PRO A 12 16.63 20.48 -20.33
CA PRO A 12 16.79 19.14 -19.76
C PRO A 12 15.88 18.10 -20.43
N TRP A 13 14.68 18.52 -20.86
CA TRP A 13 13.67 17.65 -21.47
C TRP A 13 13.93 17.40 -22.95
N MET A 14 14.38 18.41 -23.70
CA MET A 14 14.88 18.21 -25.07
C MET A 14 16.12 17.31 -25.10
N LEU A 15 16.98 17.39 -24.09
CA LEU A 15 18.10 16.44 -23.94
C LEU A 15 17.58 15.03 -23.62
N LEU A 16 16.53 14.89 -22.81
CA LEU A 16 15.94 13.59 -22.48
C LEU A 16 15.26 12.96 -23.71
N ASP A 17 14.55 13.75 -24.51
CA ASP A 17 13.96 13.33 -25.79
C ASP A 17 15.02 13.02 -26.85
N ALA A 18 16.10 13.80 -26.93
CA ALA A 18 17.23 13.53 -27.81
C ALA A 18 17.99 12.27 -27.38
N THR A 19 18.14 12.03 -26.08
CA THR A 19 18.75 10.82 -25.52
C THR A 19 17.85 9.60 -25.74
N PHE A 20 16.53 9.78 -25.68
CA PHE A 20 15.53 8.76 -26.04
C PHE A 20 15.60 8.40 -27.54
N LEU A 21 15.62 9.40 -28.43
CA LEU A 21 15.75 9.20 -29.88
C LEU A 21 17.11 8.59 -30.26
N TYR A 22 18.20 9.01 -29.61
CA TYR A 22 19.54 8.46 -29.81
C TYR A 22 19.67 7.04 -29.26
N GLY A 23 19.06 6.74 -28.11
CA GLY A 23 18.94 5.38 -27.59
C GLY A 23 18.15 4.47 -28.52
N PHE A 24 17.09 4.99 -29.16
CA PHE A 24 16.27 4.25 -30.11
C PHE A 24 17.01 3.90 -31.42
N THR A 25 17.81 4.82 -31.97
CA THR A 25 18.62 4.54 -33.18
C THR A 25 19.76 3.55 -32.90
N LEU A 26 20.34 3.57 -31.69
CA LEU A 26 21.32 2.58 -31.25
C LEU A 26 20.71 1.20 -31.02
N VAL A 27 19.48 1.12 -30.50
CA VAL A 27 18.73 -0.15 -30.33
C VAL A 27 18.39 -0.79 -31.67
N ALA A 28 18.13 0.01 -32.72
CA ALA A 28 17.92 -0.50 -34.07
C ALA A 28 19.19 -1.13 -34.68
N GLN A 29 20.39 -0.71 -34.25
CA GLN A 29 21.67 -1.25 -34.72
C GLN A 29 22.22 -2.41 -33.85
N HIS A 30 21.81 -2.51 -32.58
CA HIS A 30 22.33 -3.51 -31.64
C HIS A 30 21.22 -4.31 -30.94
N SER A 31 20.84 -5.42 -31.57
CA SER A 31 19.74 -6.33 -31.16
C SER A 31 19.88 -7.08 -29.81
N TRP A 32 20.94 -6.82 -29.04
CA TRP A 32 21.23 -7.48 -27.75
C TRP A 32 20.87 -6.63 -26.52
N ILE A 33 20.47 -5.37 -26.71
CA ILE A 33 20.15 -4.45 -25.60
C ILE A 33 18.64 -4.42 -25.36
N SER A 34 18.09 -5.54 -24.87
CA SER A 34 16.67 -5.64 -24.43
C SER A 34 16.35 -4.73 -23.24
N TYR A 35 17.36 -4.40 -22.43
CA TYR A 35 17.24 -3.49 -21.29
C TYR A 35 17.00 -2.04 -21.68
N GLY A 36 17.49 -1.60 -22.85
CA GLY A 36 17.27 -0.23 -23.36
C GLY A 36 15.81 -0.01 -23.77
N LEU A 37 15.15 -1.04 -24.28
CA LEU A 37 13.75 -1.00 -24.67
C LEU A 37 12.83 -0.99 -23.44
N LEU A 38 13.16 -1.77 -22.40
CA LEU A 38 12.44 -1.75 -21.11
C LEU A 38 12.65 -0.44 -20.35
N ALA A 39 13.88 0.08 -20.30
CA ALA A 39 14.18 1.36 -19.69
C ALA A 39 13.50 2.52 -20.45
N GLY A 40 13.50 2.49 -21.79
CA GLY A 40 12.79 3.46 -22.62
C GLY A 40 11.27 3.41 -22.44
N LEU A 41 10.69 2.20 -22.30
CA LEU A 41 9.26 2.03 -21.99
C LEU A 41 8.92 2.53 -20.58
N PHE A 42 9.78 2.26 -19.59
CA PHE A 42 9.57 2.68 -18.21
C PHE A 42 9.70 4.20 -18.05
N ILE A 43 10.72 4.80 -18.66
CA ILE A 43 10.92 6.26 -18.70
C ILE A 43 9.78 6.92 -19.50
N GLY A 44 9.35 6.31 -20.60
CA GLY A 44 8.21 6.76 -21.41
C GLY A 44 6.87 6.71 -20.67
N LEU A 45 6.64 5.67 -19.84
CA LEU A 45 5.45 5.57 -18.99
C LEU A 45 5.44 6.63 -17.88
N LEU A 46 6.61 6.94 -17.32
CA LEU A 46 6.77 8.00 -16.31
C LEU A 46 6.59 9.39 -16.91
N SER A 47 7.10 9.65 -18.11
CA SER A 47 6.91 10.94 -18.80
C SER A 47 5.47 11.13 -19.28
N LEU A 48 4.81 10.07 -19.76
CA LEU A 48 3.41 10.10 -20.19
C LEU A 48 2.45 10.43 -19.04
N ARG A 49 2.69 9.92 -17.83
CA ARG A 49 1.89 10.23 -16.64
C ARG A 49 1.95 11.71 -16.27
N TRP A 50 3.14 12.31 -16.37
CA TRP A 50 3.32 13.75 -16.09
C TRP A 50 2.72 14.62 -17.18
N TRP A 51 2.80 14.17 -18.43
CA TRP A 51 2.22 14.86 -19.57
C TRP A 51 0.68 14.83 -19.56
N LEU A 52 0.06 13.67 -19.24
CA LEU A 52 -1.40 13.53 -19.10
C LEU A 52 -1.97 14.26 -17.87
N ALA A 53 -1.15 14.56 -16.86
CA ALA A 53 -1.56 15.36 -15.71
C ALA A 53 -1.68 16.86 -16.04
N ASP A 54 -1.05 17.35 -17.12
CA ASP A 54 -1.00 18.76 -17.51
C ASP A 54 -1.74 19.05 -18.84
N SER A 55 -2.01 18.04 -19.68
CA SER A 55 -2.63 18.24 -21.01
C SER A 55 -4.17 18.11 -20.98
N GLN A 56 -4.86 19.25 -20.89
CA GLN A 56 -6.33 19.35 -20.95
C GLN A 56 -6.90 19.33 -22.39
N GLN A 57 -6.23 18.70 -23.37
CA GLN A 57 -6.67 18.74 -24.77
C GLN A 57 -6.73 17.35 -25.44
N ARG A 58 -7.86 17.08 -26.09
CA ARG A 58 -8.32 15.77 -26.60
C ARG A 58 -7.51 15.27 -27.80
N GLU A 59 -6.82 16.16 -28.53
CA GLU A 59 -6.09 15.85 -29.77
C GLU A 59 -4.72 15.20 -29.51
N ASP A 60 -4.16 15.39 -28.32
CA ASP A 60 -2.84 14.89 -27.95
C ASP A 60 -2.84 13.38 -27.58
N THR A 61 -3.98 12.86 -27.12
CA THR A 61 -4.15 11.42 -26.87
C THR A 61 -3.98 10.55 -28.13
N ALA A 62 -4.25 11.13 -29.32
CA ALA A 62 -4.05 10.45 -30.59
C ALA A 62 -2.56 10.27 -30.92
N LEU A 63 -1.70 11.24 -30.59
CA LEU A 63 -0.25 11.14 -30.77
C LEU A 63 0.37 10.09 -29.83
N GLY A 64 -0.13 10.00 -28.59
CA GLY A 64 0.28 8.94 -27.65
C GLY A 64 -0.10 7.53 -28.13
N LEU A 65 -1.30 7.36 -28.70
CA LEU A 65 -1.73 6.11 -29.34
C LEU A 65 -0.90 5.79 -30.60
N LEU A 66 -0.58 6.80 -31.42
CA LEU A 66 0.17 6.63 -32.66
C LEU A 66 1.64 6.23 -32.40
N CYS A 67 2.24 6.73 -31.31
CA CYS A 67 3.53 6.27 -30.79
C CYS A 67 3.53 4.82 -30.30
N PHE A 68 2.36 4.21 -30.03
CA PHE A 68 2.23 2.81 -29.62
C PHE A 68 1.93 1.86 -30.79
N VAL A 69 1.19 2.34 -31.80
CA VAL A 69 0.83 1.56 -33.00
C VAL A 69 2.03 1.37 -33.94
N LEU A 70 2.90 2.37 -34.08
CA LEU A 70 4.10 2.29 -34.92
C LEU A 70 5.11 1.22 -34.48
N PRO A 71 5.48 1.07 -33.18
CA PRO A 71 6.36 -0.01 -32.75
C PRO A 71 5.71 -1.39 -32.84
N CYS A 72 4.38 -1.51 -32.65
CA CYS A 72 3.69 -2.80 -32.76
C CYS A 72 3.62 -3.30 -34.22
N THR A 73 3.40 -2.39 -35.17
CA THR A 73 3.35 -2.74 -36.60
C THR A 73 4.73 -3.07 -37.18
N THR A 74 5.78 -2.35 -36.75
CA THR A 74 7.17 -2.65 -37.14
C THR A 74 7.70 -3.95 -36.54
N LEU A 75 7.31 -4.30 -35.31
CA LEU A 75 7.67 -5.57 -34.68
C LEU A 75 6.95 -6.76 -35.34
N ALA A 76 5.68 -6.59 -35.73
CA ALA A 76 4.93 -7.58 -36.51
C ALA A 76 5.53 -7.80 -37.91
N ALA A 77 5.94 -6.72 -38.58
CA ALA A 77 6.59 -6.78 -39.89
C ALA A 77 7.96 -7.49 -39.83
N GLN A 78 8.77 -7.21 -38.79
CA GLN A 78 10.06 -7.89 -38.61
C GLN A 78 9.92 -9.39 -38.32
N PHE A 79 8.89 -9.80 -37.55
CA PHE A 79 8.59 -11.21 -37.32
C PHE A 79 8.17 -11.93 -38.61
N HIS A 80 7.38 -11.26 -39.46
CA HIS A 80 6.97 -11.83 -40.75
C HIS A 80 8.18 -12.04 -41.69
N ALA A 81 9.08 -11.06 -41.76
CA ALA A 81 10.30 -11.14 -42.57
C ALA A 81 11.29 -12.23 -42.08
N ARG A 82 11.43 -12.43 -40.76
CA ARG A 82 12.28 -13.51 -40.20
C ARG A 82 11.72 -14.90 -40.46
N ARG A 83 10.38 -15.05 -40.52
CA ARG A 83 9.72 -16.32 -40.84
C ARG A 83 9.89 -16.70 -42.31
N GLN A 84 9.79 -15.74 -43.23
CA GLN A 84 10.03 -15.98 -44.66
C GLN A 84 11.47 -16.42 -44.93
N ARG A 85 12.47 -15.81 -44.27
CA ARG A 85 13.89 -16.22 -44.43
C ARG A 85 14.19 -17.64 -43.94
N ARG A 86 13.41 -18.19 -43.01
CA ARG A 86 13.55 -19.59 -42.55
C ARG A 86 12.86 -20.62 -43.47
N LEU A 87 11.94 -20.19 -44.32
CA LEU A 87 11.20 -21.07 -45.24
C LEU A 87 11.85 -21.19 -46.63
N ILE A 88 12.81 -20.33 -46.96
CA ILE A 88 13.43 -20.25 -48.30
C ILE A 88 14.52 -21.31 -48.60
N PRO A 89 15.19 -22.03 -47.66
CA PRO A 89 16.23 -22.98 -48.05
C PRO A 89 15.75 -24.40 -48.40
N LEU A 90 14.43 -24.64 -48.56
CA LEU A 90 13.89 -25.98 -48.87
C LEU A 90 13.45 -26.18 -50.34
N LEU A 91 13.74 -25.22 -51.23
CA LEU A 91 13.28 -25.25 -52.63
C LEU A 91 14.40 -25.28 -53.68
N SER A 92 15.65 -25.55 -53.29
CA SER A 92 16.77 -25.72 -54.23
C SER A 92 17.46 -27.06 -54.02
N THR A 93 16.95 -28.10 -54.68
CA THR A 93 17.72 -29.29 -55.03
C THR A 93 17.50 -29.58 -56.51
N ASP A 94 18.42 -29.08 -57.33
CA ASP A 94 18.62 -29.52 -58.71
C ASP A 94 19.42 -30.84 -58.71
N THR A 95 18.86 -31.92 -59.25
CA THR A 95 19.57 -32.85 -60.17
C THR A 95 18.58 -33.88 -60.79
N PRO A 96 18.82 -34.37 -62.03
CA PRO A 96 17.77 -34.85 -62.93
C PRO A 96 17.53 -36.37 -62.90
N ALA A 97 16.32 -36.77 -63.34
CA ALA A 97 15.94 -38.15 -63.68
C ALA A 97 16.43 -38.56 -65.09
N PRO A 98 16.31 -39.85 -65.48
CA PRO A 98 15.09 -40.20 -66.24
C PRO A 98 14.51 -41.63 -66.01
N GLU A 99 13.18 -41.67 -66.14
CA GLU A 99 12.30 -42.69 -66.78
C GLU A 99 12.32 -44.15 -66.26
N THR A 100 11.22 -44.93 -66.17
CA THR A 100 9.95 -44.97 -66.92
C THR A 100 8.92 -45.79 -66.11
N GLN A 101 7.64 -45.39 -66.13
CA GLN A 101 6.44 -46.19 -66.49
C GLN A 101 5.18 -45.68 -65.77
N ALA A 102 4.31 -45.11 -66.60
CA ALA A 102 2.94 -44.73 -66.28
C ALA A 102 1.99 -45.92 -66.50
N SER A 103 0.97 -46.09 -65.65
CA SER A 103 -0.41 -46.21 -66.10
C SER A 103 -1.42 -46.20 -64.92
N ALA A 104 -2.52 -45.47 -65.15
CA ALA A 104 -3.84 -45.55 -64.52
C ALA A 104 -4.10 -44.86 -63.15
N ALA A 105 -4.74 -43.68 -63.23
CA ALA A 105 -5.58 -43.07 -62.18
C ALA A 105 -7.08 -43.24 -62.57
N PRO A 106 -8.10 -42.74 -61.82
CA PRO A 106 -8.11 -42.13 -60.49
C PRO A 106 -9.23 -42.65 -59.55
N ARG A 107 -9.16 -42.40 -58.24
CA ARG A 107 -10.35 -42.07 -57.43
C ARG A 107 -9.95 -41.21 -56.23
N THR A 108 -10.73 -40.15 -56.08
CA THR A 108 -10.55 -38.96 -55.27
C THR A 108 -10.88 -39.20 -53.79
N GLU A 109 -9.89 -39.01 -52.92
CA GLU A 109 -10.13 -38.64 -51.53
C GLU A 109 -9.68 -37.17 -51.36
N PRO A 110 -10.50 -36.25 -50.85
CA PRO A 110 -10.05 -34.92 -50.53
C PRO A 110 -9.14 -34.98 -49.28
N PRO A 111 -8.02 -34.24 -49.23
CA PRO A 111 -7.22 -34.18 -48.03
C PRO A 111 -7.99 -33.40 -46.96
N GLU A 112 -8.08 -33.98 -45.76
CA GLU A 112 -8.43 -33.25 -44.54
C GLU A 112 -7.63 -31.95 -44.49
N THR A 113 -8.32 -30.83 -44.56
CA THR A 113 -7.76 -29.51 -44.33
C THR A 113 -7.38 -29.41 -42.85
N LEU A 114 -6.15 -29.83 -42.54
CA LEU A 114 -5.43 -29.54 -41.31
C LEU A 114 -5.59 -28.06 -40.97
N THR A 115 -6.41 -27.78 -39.97
CA THR A 115 -6.71 -26.45 -39.40
C THR A 115 -5.50 -25.90 -38.63
N LEU A 116 -4.39 -25.68 -39.35
CA LEU A 116 -3.10 -25.22 -38.78
C LEU A 116 -3.02 -23.69 -38.60
N HIS A 117 -4.13 -22.96 -38.82
CA HIS A 117 -4.21 -21.50 -38.69
C HIS A 117 -4.78 -20.98 -37.36
N GLN A 118 -5.29 -21.87 -36.50
CA GLN A 118 -5.87 -21.45 -35.22
C GLN A 118 -4.92 -20.78 -34.20
N PRO A 119 -3.57 -20.98 -34.17
CA PRO A 119 -2.76 -20.37 -33.11
C PRO A 119 -2.40 -18.90 -33.36
N LEU A 120 -2.43 -18.42 -34.62
CA LEU A 120 -1.98 -17.05 -34.94
C LEU A 120 -3.11 -16.04 -34.72
N GLU A 121 -4.30 -16.32 -35.25
CA GLU A 121 -5.47 -15.45 -35.08
C GLU A 121 -5.83 -15.29 -33.60
N ARG A 122 -5.80 -16.39 -32.83
CA ARG A 122 -6.00 -16.35 -31.37
C ARG A 122 -5.00 -15.46 -30.64
N ARG A 123 -3.72 -15.48 -31.03
CA ARG A 123 -2.69 -14.61 -30.42
C ARG A 123 -2.88 -13.15 -30.77
N LEU A 124 -3.30 -12.84 -32.00
CA LEU A 124 -3.59 -11.47 -32.43
C LEU A 124 -4.80 -10.91 -31.68
N VAL A 125 -5.91 -11.67 -31.61
CA VAL A 125 -7.10 -11.27 -30.85
C VAL A 125 -6.75 -11.04 -29.38
N LEU A 126 -6.00 -11.96 -28.76
CA LEU A 126 -5.61 -11.85 -27.35
C LEU A 126 -4.66 -10.66 -27.11
N GLY A 127 -3.76 -10.36 -28.05
CA GLY A 127 -2.92 -9.17 -28.00
C GLY A 127 -3.73 -7.87 -28.05
N ILE A 128 -4.71 -7.76 -28.95
CA ILE A 128 -5.60 -6.59 -29.05
C ILE A 128 -6.39 -6.40 -27.74
N VAL A 129 -6.94 -7.49 -27.19
CA VAL A 129 -7.66 -7.45 -25.91
C VAL A 129 -6.76 -6.97 -24.77
N LEU A 130 -5.53 -7.45 -24.68
CA LEU A 130 -4.58 -7.03 -23.64
C LEU A 130 -4.18 -5.56 -23.78
N VAL A 131 -4.02 -5.04 -25.00
CA VAL A 131 -3.76 -3.62 -25.22
C VAL A 131 -4.96 -2.75 -24.84
N ALA A 132 -6.18 -3.21 -25.12
CA ALA A 132 -7.40 -2.54 -24.68
C ALA A 132 -7.56 -2.55 -23.15
N LEU A 133 -7.20 -3.66 -22.48
CA LEU A 133 -7.18 -3.73 -21.03
C LEU A 133 -6.08 -2.85 -20.42
N LEU A 134 -4.91 -2.80 -21.04
CA LEU A 134 -3.81 -1.91 -20.63
C LEU A 134 -4.25 -0.45 -20.70
N SER A 135 -4.89 -0.01 -21.79
CA SER A 135 -5.37 1.37 -21.91
C SER A 135 -6.44 1.67 -20.85
N LEU A 136 -7.31 0.71 -20.53
CA LEU A 136 -8.31 0.84 -19.47
C LEU A 136 -7.69 0.96 -18.06
N CYS A 137 -6.58 0.26 -17.80
CA CYS A 137 -5.82 0.39 -16.55
C CYS A 137 -5.07 1.73 -16.47
N VAL A 138 -4.38 2.14 -17.53
CA VAL A 138 -3.58 3.39 -17.56
C VAL A 138 -4.46 4.63 -17.45
N THR A 139 -5.64 4.61 -18.06
CA THR A 139 -6.61 5.71 -17.96
C THR A 139 -7.36 5.75 -16.62
N GLY A 140 -7.22 4.73 -15.78
CA GLY A 140 -7.94 4.61 -14.51
C GLY A 140 -9.44 4.33 -14.67
N LEU A 141 -9.93 4.06 -15.88
CA LEU A 141 -11.35 3.75 -16.12
C LEU A 141 -11.75 2.42 -15.47
N ALA A 142 -10.88 1.41 -15.54
CA ALA A 142 -11.10 0.12 -14.87
C ALA A 142 -11.25 0.31 -13.35
N GLU A 143 -10.44 1.21 -12.80
CA GLU A 143 -10.45 1.53 -11.39
C GLU A 143 -11.76 2.21 -10.98
N ARG A 144 -12.14 3.27 -11.70
CA ARG A 144 -13.31 4.10 -11.37
C ARG A 144 -14.64 3.36 -11.52
N HIS A 145 -14.79 2.53 -12.57
CA HIS A 145 -16.09 1.95 -12.92
C HIS A 145 -16.28 0.50 -12.48
N VAL A 146 -15.20 -0.24 -12.22
CA VAL A 146 -15.30 -1.67 -11.88
C VAL A 146 -14.78 -1.93 -10.47
N ILE A 147 -13.54 -1.53 -10.18
CA ILE A 147 -12.86 -1.92 -8.94
C ILE A 147 -13.37 -1.12 -7.74
N ASN A 148 -13.42 0.21 -7.85
CA ASN A 148 -13.88 1.08 -6.78
C ASN A 148 -15.32 0.77 -6.32
N PRO A 149 -16.35 0.66 -7.19
CA PRO A 149 -17.70 0.35 -6.72
C PRO A 149 -17.80 -1.05 -6.08
N ALA A 150 -17.01 -2.02 -6.54
CA ALA A 150 -17.01 -3.36 -5.97
C ALA A 150 -16.36 -3.41 -4.57
N LEU A 151 -15.29 -2.63 -4.35
CA LEU A 151 -14.54 -2.60 -3.09
C LEU A 151 -14.98 -1.49 -2.13
N ALA A 152 -15.77 -0.52 -2.60
CA ALA A 152 -16.28 0.61 -1.83
C ALA A 152 -16.85 0.24 -0.45
N PRO A 153 -17.72 -0.77 -0.27
CA PRO A 153 -18.27 -1.07 1.05
C PRO A 153 -17.21 -1.56 2.03
N LEU A 154 -16.22 -2.32 1.54
CA LEU A 154 -15.12 -2.83 2.36
C LEU A 154 -14.14 -1.71 2.73
N GLU A 155 -13.74 -0.91 1.73
CA GLU A 155 -12.82 0.22 1.93
C GLU A 155 -13.44 1.29 2.85
N ALA A 156 -14.74 1.56 2.72
CA ALA A 156 -15.48 2.46 3.61
C ALA A 156 -15.47 1.95 5.04
N LYS A 157 -15.80 0.66 5.26
CA LYS A 157 -15.81 0.06 6.59
C LYS A 157 -14.40 0.05 7.23
N ALA A 158 -13.37 -0.25 6.45
CA ALA A 158 -11.97 -0.19 6.90
C ALA A 158 -11.59 1.22 7.35
N THR A 159 -11.93 2.23 6.53
CA THR A 159 -11.63 3.64 6.82
C THR A 159 -12.37 4.13 8.05
N GLU A 160 -13.66 3.82 8.18
CA GLU A 160 -14.47 4.16 9.36
C GLU A 160 -13.89 3.54 10.64
N THR A 161 -13.51 2.26 10.58
CA THR A 161 -12.89 1.54 11.71
C THR A 161 -11.60 2.22 12.16
N LEU A 162 -10.72 2.57 11.21
CA LEU A 162 -9.45 3.22 11.52
C LEU A 162 -9.65 4.65 12.03
N GLN A 163 -10.58 5.41 11.47
CA GLN A 163 -10.92 6.76 11.95
C GLN A 163 -11.51 6.74 13.37
N ARG A 164 -12.39 5.78 13.66
CA ARG A 164 -12.90 5.57 15.02
C ARG A 164 -11.78 5.24 15.99
N SER A 165 -10.86 4.35 15.61
CA SER A 165 -9.70 3.98 16.43
C SER A 165 -8.77 5.17 16.66
N LEU A 166 -8.57 6.01 15.64
CA LEU A 166 -7.79 7.24 15.75
C LEU A 166 -8.42 8.23 16.75
N LEU A 167 -9.74 8.43 16.66
CA LEU A 167 -10.49 9.30 17.59
C LEU A 167 -10.36 8.79 19.03
N LEU A 168 -10.52 7.49 19.25
CA LEU A 168 -10.39 6.88 20.56
C LEU A 168 -8.97 7.04 21.12
N ALA A 169 -7.94 6.80 20.30
CA ALA A 169 -6.54 6.99 20.72
C ALA A 169 -6.24 8.47 21.04
N ALA A 170 -6.77 9.41 20.27
CA ALA A 170 -6.62 10.84 20.51
C ALA A 170 -7.31 11.30 21.80
N GLY A 171 -8.52 10.82 22.07
CA GLY A 171 -9.23 11.08 23.33
C GLY A 171 -8.46 10.54 24.53
N SER A 172 -7.99 9.29 24.44
CA SER A 172 -7.16 8.66 25.45
C SER A 172 -5.84 9.39 25.70
N TYR A 173 -5.18 9.88 24.65
CA TYR A 173 -3.98 10.72 24.74
C TYR A 173 -4.25 12.01 25.51
N ALA A 174 -5.36 12.68 25.20
CA ALA A 174 -5.76 13.91 25.89
C ALA A 174 -6.02 13.67 27.38
N SER A 175 -6.78 12.62 27.74
CA SER A 175 -7.03 12.25 29.14
C SER A 175 -5.72 11.96 29.88
N ALA A 176 -4.81 11.20 29.26
CA ALA A 176 -3.50 10.89 29.85
C ALA A 176 -2.67 12.16 30.14
N ARG A 177 -2.66 13.12 29.21
CA ARG A 177 -1.94 14.39 29.40
C ARG A 177 -2.58 15.30 30.43
N LEU A 178 -3.89 15.24 30.59
CA LEU A 178 -4.59 15.95 31.66
C LEU A 178 -4.22 15.36 33.03
N ILE A 179 -4.20 14.03 33.16
CA ILE A 179 -3.76 13.35 34.39
C ILE A 179 -2.31 13.69 34.73
N ASP A 180 -1.39 13.62 33.77
CA ASP A 180 0.02 13.98 33.94
C ASP A 180 0.17 15.41 34.51
N ARG A 181 -0.52 16.38 33.91
CA ARG A 181 -0.49 17.78 34.34
C ARG A 181 -1.11 18.00 35.72
N ALA A 182 -2.28 17.43 35.97
CA ALA A 182 -2.97 17.58 37.25
C ALA A 182 -2.11 17.00 38.39
N ILE A 183 -1.53 15.81 38.18
CA ILE A 183 -0.67 15.17 39.18
C ILE A 183 0.63 15.97 39.39
N ALA A 184 1.23 16.49 38.33
CA ALA A 184 2.41 17.35 38.44
C ALA A 184 2.12 18.60 39.29
N PHE A 185 0.99 19.26 39.06
CA PHE A 185 0.54 20.43 39.83
C PHE A 185 0.40 20.12 41.32
N PHE A 186 -0.30 19.04 41.68
CA PHE A 186 -0.43 18.62 43.09
C PHE A 186 0.90 18.16 43.70
N SER A 187 1.84 17.67 42.88
CA SER A 187 3.14 17.20 43.36
C SER A 187 4.11 18.32 43.68
N GLU A 188 3.93 19.49 43.07
CA GLU A 188 4.71 20.70 43.32
C GLU A 188 4.22 21.46 44.57
N ALA A 189 3.00 21.21 45.04
CA ALA A 189 2.46 21.80 46.27
C ALA A 189 3.26 21.34 47.50
N GLN A 190 4.13 22.22 48.01
CA GLN A 190 4.90 21.96 49.22
C GLN A 190 4.05 22.27 50.46
N VAL A 191 3.73 21.23 51.25
CA VAL A 191 3.13 21.40 52.57
C VAL A 191 4.27 21.47 53.59
N GLY A 192 4.75 22.68 53.88
CA GLY A 192 5.80 22.93 54.85
C GLY A 192 5.25 23.46 56.18
N VAL A 193 5.22 22.61 57.22
CA VAL A 193 5.17 23.07 58.63
C VAL A 193 6.44 22.53 59.28
N GLY A 194 7.14 23.40 60.02
CA GLY A 194 8.52 23.20 60.48
C GLY A 194 8.84 21.81 61.01
N VAL A 195 10.05 21.36 60.65
CA VAL A 195 10.81 20.18 61.12
C VAL A 195 10.69 18.89 60.28
N ALA A 196 9.68 18.70 59.43
CA ALA A 196 9.73 17.62 58.41
C ALA A 196 8.93 18.01 57.15
N SER A 197 9.64 18.37 56.07
CA SER A 197 9.02 18.58 54.76
C SER A 197 8.55 17.23 54.21
N PHE A 198 7.28 16.91 54.43
CA PHE A 198 6.63 15.80 53.74
C PHE A 198 6.21 16.28 52.35
N LYS A 199 6.68 15.60 51.30
CA LYS A 199 6.28 15.84 49.92
C LYS A 199 5.20 14.82 49.54
N PRO A 200 3.90 15.08 49.81
CA PRO A 200 2.82 14.16 49.45
C PRO A 200 2.81 13.83 47.95
N GLY A 201 3.32 14.74 47.10
CA GLY A 201 3.52 14.52 45.66
C GLY A 201 4.35 13.29 45.26
N GLN A 202 5.24 12.79 46.14
CA GLN A 202 6.01 11.58 45.81
C GLN A 202 5.15 10.33 45.70
N VAL A 203 3.96 10.30 46.33
CA VAL A 203 3.03 9.16 46.26
C VAL A 203 2.42 9.03 44.86
N PHE A 204 2.20 10.14 44.16
CA PHE A 204 1.57 10.13 42.83
C PHE A 204 2.57 10.00 41.67
N LYS A 205 3.87 10.07 41.95
CA LYS A 205 4.91 9.97 40.93
C LYS A 205 4.79 8.71 40.04
N PRO A 206 4.49 7.51 40.58
CA PRO A 206 4.29 6.33 39.75
C PRO A 206 3.10 6.45 38.79
N VAL A 207 2.01 7.09 39.22
CA VAL A 207 0.83 7.35 38.37
C VAL A 207 1.20 8.30 37.24
N GLN A 208 1.93 9.38 37.54
CA GLN A 208 2.43 10.32 36.53
C GLN A 208 3.28 9.61 35.48
N ASP A 209 4.26 8.81 35.92
CA ASP A 209 5.13 8.05 35.03
C ASP A 209 4.32 7.09 34.12
N MET A 210 3.27 6.45 34.65
CA MET A 210 2.36 5.60 33.87
C MET A 210 1.49 6.40 32.90
N ALA A 211 0.97 7.57 33.30
CA ALA A 211 0.18 8.44 32.44
C ALA A 211 1.02 8.94 31.24
N VAL A 212 2.28 9.29 31.46
CA VAL A 212 3.22 9.64 30.39
C VAL A 212 3.42 8.48 29.43
N ARG A 213 3.76 7.28 29.94
CA ARG A 213 3.95 6.07 29.11
C ARG A 213 2.72 5.70 28.32
N TYR A 214 1.54 5.81 28.94
CA TYR A 214 0.26 5.58 28.27
C TYR A 214 0.05 6.59 27.13
N SER A 215 0.33 7.88 27.36
CA SER A 215 0.24 8.91 26.33
C SER A 215 1.20 8.65 25.16
N ASP A 216 2.43 8.18 25.43
CA ASP A 216 3.41 7.86 24.39
C ASP A 216 2.93 6.69 23.50
N VAL A 217 2.31 5.67 24.10
CA VAL A 217 1.70 4.56 23.35
C VAL A 217 0.54 5.05 22.48
N MET A 218 -0.28 5.99 22.95
CA MET A 218 -1.35 6.57 22.12
C MET A 218 -0.78 7.36 20.93
N VAL A 219 0.33 8.08 21.09
CA VAL A 219 1.01 8.77 19.96
C VAL A 219 1.49 7.76 18.93
N LEU A 220 2.10 6.66 19.39
CA LEU A 220 2.53 5.57 18.51
C LEU A 220 1.34 4.94 17.77
N ALA A 221 0.24 4.70 18.48
CA ALA A 221 -1.01 4.18 17.92
C ALA A 221 -1.58 5.11 16.84
N MET A 222 -1.73 6.39 17.13
CA MET A 222 -2.22 7.40 16.17
C MET A 222 -1.32 7.46 14.92
N THR A 223 -0.01 7.38 15.10
CA THR A 223 0.96 7.37 14.00
C THR A 223 0.82 6.11 13.15
N SER A 224 0.71 4.94 13.78
CA SER A 224 0.47 3.65 13.11
C SER A 224 -0.81 3.67 12.28
N ILE A 225 -1.91 4.14 12.86
CA ILE A 225 -3.22 4.27 12.18
C ILE A 225 -3.13 5.28 11.02
N GLY A 226 -2.46 6.41 11.22
CA GLY A 226 -2.23 7.40 10.17
C GLY A 226 -1.46 6.82 8.97
N ILE A 227 -0.42 6.02 9.23
CA ILE A 227 0.30 5.29 8.17
C ILE A 227 -0.64 4.33 7.42
N GLN A 228 -1.50 3.59 8.13
CA GLN A 228 -2.45 2.67 7.49
C GLN A 228 -3.45 3.40 6.59
N LEU A 229 -3.97 4.55 7.03
CA LEU A 229 -4.85 5.40 6.22
C LEU A 229 -4.13 5.92 4.96
N LEU A 230 -2.90 6.41 5.10
CA LEU A 230 -2.09 6.86 3.96
C LEU A 230 -1.81 5.72 2.96
N VAL A 231 -1.47 4.53 3.47
CA VAL A 231 -1.23 3.36 2.61
C VAL A 231 -2.50 2.95 1.86
N MET A 232 -3.68 3.03 2.49
CA MET A 232 -4.95 2.78 1.79
C MET A 232 -5.22 3.82 0.70
N GLU A 233 -5.00 5.10 0.97
CA GLU A 233 -5.19 6.18 -0.02
C GLU A 233 -4.24 6.03 -1.23
N ILE A 234 -2.97 5.69 -0.96
CA ILE A 234 -1.98 5.38 -1.99
C ILE A 234 -2.39 4.11 -2.76
N GLY A 235 -2.85 3.08 -2.05
CA GLY A 235 -3.29 1.81 -2.63
C GLY A 235 -4.52 1.98 -3.54
N GLN A 236 -5.42 2.89 -3.20
CA GLN A 236 -6.54 3.25 -4.06
C GLN A 236 -6.01 3.82 -5.37
N SER A 237 -5.28 4.93 -5.33
CA SER A 237 -4.90 5.67 -6.54
C SER A 237 -3.81 5.03 -7.42
N LEU A 238 -2.87 4.26 -6.84
CA LEU A 238 -1.70 3.77 -7.56
C LEU A 238 -1.74 2.29 -7.89
N ALA A 239 -2.45 1.46 -7.10
CA ALA A 239 -2.29 0.02 -7.24
C ALA A 239 -2.74 -0.50 -8.61
N VAL A 240 -3.90 -0.07 -9.09
CA VAL A 240 -4.45 -0.52 -10.37
C VAL A 240 -3.72 0.13 -11.55
N VAL A 241 -3.44 1.43 -11.47
CA VAL A 241 -2.76 2.15 -12.54
C VAL A 241 -1.33 1.61 -12.74
N VAL A 242 -0.54 1.47 -11.67
CA VAL A 242 0.86 1.07 -11.76
C VAL A 242 1.00 -0.45 -11.89
N PHE A 243 0.46 -1.22 -10.94
CA PHE A 243 0.65 -2.67 -10.95
C PHE A 243 -0.30 -3.38 -11.91
N GLY A 244 -1.50 -2.84 -12.14
CA GLY A 244 -2.40 -3.36 -13.17
C GLY A 244 -1.86 -3.14 -14.58
N SER A 245 -1.27 -1.99 -14.88
CA SER A 245 -0.61 -1.78 -16.18
C SER A 245 0.62 -2.70 -16.34
N ALA A 246 1.46 -2.82 -15.31
CA ALA A 246 2.59 -3.75 -15.32
C ALA A 246 2.16 -5.21 -15.51
N LEU A 247 1.05 -5.61 -14.89
CA LEU A 247 0.44 -6.93 -15.08
C LEU A 247 0.00 -7.13 -16.54
N MET A 248 -0.70 -6.17 -17.15
CA MET A 248 -1.13 -6.25 -18.55
C MET A 248 0.06 -6.32 -19.52
N VAL A 249 1.12 -5.54 -19.28
CA VAL A 249 2.36 -5.60 -20.07
C VAL A 249 3.00 -6.98 -19.95
N THR A 250 3.08 -7.53 -18.74
CA THR A 250 3.68 -8.85 -18.51
C THR A 250 2.87 -9.96 -19.19
N LEU A 251 1.54 -9.89 -19.15
CA LEU A 251 0.65 -10.81 -19.87
C LEU A 251 0.82 -10.68 -21.39
N PHE A 252 0.94 -9.46 -21.92
CA PHE A 252 1.18 -9.23 -23.34
C PHE A 252 2.50 -9.85 -23.79
N LEU A 253 3.57 -9.63 -23.02
CA LEU A 253 4.87 -10.23 -23.27
C LEU A 253 4.83 -11.76 -23.20
N LEU A 254 3.99 -12.37 -22.34
CA LEU A 254 3.83 -13.83 -22.28
C LEU A 254 3.32 -14.44 -23.60
N VAL A 255 2.50 -13.68 -24.33
CA VAL A 255 1.91 -14.07 -25.62
C VAL A 255 2.92 -13.95 -26.77
N VAL A 256 3.76 -12.90 -26.71
CA VAL A 256 4.69 -12.53 -27.79
C VAL A 256 6.07 -13.18 -27.63
N MET A 257 6.58 -13.31 -26.41
CA MET A 257 7.95 -13.77 -26.14
C MET A 257 8.12 -15.29 -26.26
N PRO A 258 9.33 -15.75 -26.64
CA PRO A 258 9.64 -17.18 -26.76
C PRO A 258 9.64 -17.89 -25.40
N ALA A 259 9.48 -19.21 -25.44
CA ALA A 259 9.25 -20.05 -24.26
C ALA A 259 10.30 -19.90 -23.14
N GLN A 260 11.54 -19.57 -23.50
CA GLN A 260 12.65 -19.37 -22.57
C GLN A 260 12.42 -18.26 -21.53
N TRP A 261 11.60 -17.24 -21.85
CA TRP A 261 11.32 -16.11 -20.93
C TRP A 261 10.06 -16.33 -20.08
N ARG A 262 9.20 -17.28 -20.47
CA ARG A 262 7.94 -17.59 -19.77
C ARG A 262 8.08 -17.79 -18.26
N PRO A 263 9.07 -18.53 -17.72
CA PRO A 263 9.21 -18.70 -16.27
C PRO A 263 9.30 -17.36 -15.52
N ALA A 264 10.22 -16.49 -15.94
CA ALA A 264 10.37 -15.15 -15.37
C ALA A 264 9.09 -14.31 -15.50
N LEU A 265 8.45 -14.30 -16.67
CA LEU A 265 7.20 -13.57 -16.90
C LEU A 265 6.03 -14.07 -16.05
N LEU A 266 5.93 -15.38 -15.81
CA LEU A 266 4.93 -15.94 -14.90
C LEU A 266 5.18 -15.52 -13.45
N THR A 267 6.44 -15.45 -13.03
CA THR A 267 6.82 -14.93 -11.71
C THR A 267 6.44 -13.45 -11.56
N PHE A 268 6.76 -12.61 -12.54
CA PHE A 268 6.33 -11.20 -12.53
C PHE A 268 4.81 -11.05 -12.55
N THR A 269 4.10 -11.86 -13.34
CA THR A 269 2.63 -11.87 -13.38
C THR A 269 2.08 -12.15 -11.98
N ARG A 270 2.56 -13.21 -11.32
CA ARG A 270 2.15 -13.57 -9.95
C ARG A 270 2.46 -12.46 -8.94
N LEU A 271 3.64 -11.84 -9.04
CA LEU A 271 4.05 -10.74 -8.18
C LEU A 271 3.11 -9.53 -8.30
N PHE A 272 2.85 -9.06 -9.53
CA PHE A 272 1.96 -7.90 -9.74
C PHE A 272 0.52 -8.22 -9.33
N THR A 273 0.01 -9.42 -9.64
CA THR A 273 -1.30 -9.87 -9.16
C THR A 273 -1.37 -9.87 -7.63
N ALA A 274 -0.36 -10.43 -6.96
CA ALA A 274 -0.33 -10.45 -5.51
C ALA A 274 -0.28 -9.03 -4.92
N LEU A 275 0.50 -8.12 -5.51
CA LEU A 275 0.60 -6.74 -5.04
C LEU A 275 -0.71 -5.96 -5.16
N ILE A 276 -1.45 -6.13 -6.27
CA ILE A 276 -2.79 -5.56 -6.43
C ILE A 276 -3.73 -6.11 -5.36
N ILE A 277 -3.75 -7.43 -5.17
CA ILE A 277 -4.62 -8.08 -4.18
C ILE A 277 -4.28 -7.59 -2.77
N VAL A 278 -3.00 -7.53 -2.41
CA VAL A 278 -2.58 -7.08 -1.08
C VAL A 278 -3.01 -5.64 -0.84
N MET A 279 -2.72 -4.73 -1.78
CA MET A 279 -3.03 -3.31 -1.59
C MET A 279 -4.53 -3.00 -1.61
N ARG A 280 -5.31 -3.65 -2.50
CA ARG A 280 -6.74 -3.36 -2.67
C ARG A 280 -7.66 -4.20 -1.80
N LEU A 281 -7.23 -5.39 -1.40
CA LEU A 281 -8.04 -6.33 -0.65
C LEU A 281 -7.41 -6.68 0.69
N GLY A 282 -6.12 -7.00 0.71
CA GLY A 282 -5.41 -7.42 1.91
C GLY A 282 -5.40 -6.38 3.02
N ILE A 283 -5.10 -5.11 2.69
CA ILE A 283 -5.02 -4.03 3.69
C ILE A 283 -6.42 -3.66 4.24
N PRO A 284 -7.45 -3.40 3.41
CA PRO A 284 -8.81 -3.13 3.91
C PRO A 284 -9.41 -4.32 4.68
N LEU A 285 -9.17 -5.56 4.23
CA LEU A 285 -9.57 -6.75 5.01
C LEU A 285 -8.83 -6.83 6.33
N GLY A 286 -7.53 -6.55 6.36
CA GLY A 286 -6.75 -6.53 7.59
C GLY A 286 -7.31 -5.52 8.58
N ALA A 287 -7.56 -4.27 8.15
CA ALA A 287 -8.11 -3.23 9.00
C ALA A 287 -9.51 -3.59 9.54
N THR A 288 -10.40 -4.12 8.69
CA THR A 288 -11.72 -4.58 9.14
C THR A 288 -11.65 -5.77 10.09
N ALA A 289 -10.76 -6.73 9.85
CA ALA A 289 -10.56 -7.88 10.73
C ALA A 289 -10.02 -7.47 12.10
N VAL A 290 -9.05 -6.55 12.16
CA VAL A 290 -8.58 -5.96 13.42
C VAL A 290 -9.73 -5.25 14.15
N GLY A 291 -10.53 -4.47 13.44
CA GLY A 291 -11.73 -3.83 13.98
C GLY A 291 -12.72 -4.81 14.59
N MET A 292 -13.02 -5.90 13.89
CA MET A 292 -13.95 -6.92 14.38
C MET A 292 -13.42 -7.63 15.64
N ILE A 293 -12.12 -7.95 15.68
CA ILE A 293 -11.49 -8.54 16.86
C ILE A 293 -11.55 -7.54 18.03
N SER A 294 -11.24 -6.28 17.77
CA SER A 294 -11.27 -5.21 18.77
C SER A 294 -12.68 -5.03 19.35
N GLU A 295 -13.71 -4.97 18.51
CA GLU A 295 -15.11 -4.78 18.92
C GLU A 295 -15.63 -5.95 19.77
N HIS A 296 -15.25 -7.19 19.47
CA HIS A 296 -15.75 -8.36 20.20
C HIS A 296 -14.96 -8.71 21.45
N VAL A 297 -13.64 -8.46 21.46
CA VAL A 297 -12.74 -8.95 22.51
C VAL A 297 -12.26 -7.83 23.43
N LEU A 298 -12.01 -6.64 22.87
CA LEU A 298 -11.29 -5.56 23.56
C LEU A 298 -12.19 -4.38 23.96
N ASP A 299 -13.32 -4.19 23.29
CA ASP A 299 -14.17 -3.00 23.48
C ASP A 299 -14.78 -2.94 24.89
N GLY A 300 -15.25 -4.07 25.43
CA GLY A 300 -15.80 -4.14 26.78
C GLY A 300 -14.78 -3.71 27.86
N PRO A 301 -13.62 -4.39 27.96
CA PRO A 301 -12.55 -4.01 28.88
C PRO A 301 -12.04 -2.58 28.67
N ARG A 302 -11.95 -2.12 27.42
CA ARG A 302 -11.52 -0.75 27.09
C ARG A 302 -12.49 0.28 27.63
N GLN A 303 -13.78 0.12 27.38
CA GLN A 303 -14.80 1.09 27.81
C GLN A 303 -14.88 1.17 29.33
N GLN A 304 -14.79 0.05 30.04
CA GLN A 304 -14.76 0.02 31.50
C GLN A 304 -13.57 0.83 32.03
N ALA A 305 -12.34 0.46 31.65
CA ALA A 305 -11.15 1.14 32.12
C ALA A 305 -11.10 2.63 31.69
N GLN A 306 -11.57 2.95 30.48
CA GLN A 306 -11.59 4.33 29.99
C GLN A 306 -12.62 5.20 30.71
N SER A 307 -13.80 4.66 31.04
CA SER A 307 -14.82 5.40 31.79
C SER A 307 -14.34 5.79 33.18
N GLU A 308 -13.66 4.88 33.87
CA GLU A 308 -13.12 5.12 35.21
C GLU A 308 -11.96 6.13 35.18
N VAL A 309 -11.11 6.09 34.15
CA VAL A 309 -10.06 7.08 33.92
C VAL A 309 -10.64 8.46 33.61
N ASN A 310 -11.69 8.52 32.78
CA ASN A 310 -12.35 9.79 32.42
C ASN A 310 -13.03 10.44 33.63
N ILE A 311 -13.79 9.68 34.43
CA ILE A 311 -14.39 10.16 35.68
C ILE A 311 -13.31 10.72 36.60
N THR A 312 -12.17 10.03 36.69
CA THR A 312 -11.05 10.49 37.52
C THR A 312 -10.43 11.77 36.99
N THR A 313 -10.30 11.91 35.67
CA THR A 313 -9.80 13.13 35.02
C THR A 313 -10.73 14.31 35.29
N GLU A 314 -12.04 14.12 35.21
CA GLU A 314 -13.03 15.14 35.54
C GLU A 314 -12.96 15.58 37.01
N GLN A 315 -12.79 14.63 37.94
CA GLN A 315 -12.60 14.94 39.36
C GLN A 315 -11.33 15.75 39.63
N LEU A 316 -10.23 15.42 38.95
CA LEU A 316 -8.97 16.16 39.07
C LEU A 316 -9.10 17.60 38.55
N GLN A 317 -9.80 17.80 37.44
CA GLN A 317 -10.07 19.14 36.89
C GLN A 317 -10.92 19.99 37.84
N GLN A 318 -11.94 19.39 38.45
CA GLN A 318 -12.77 20.07 39.45
C GLN A 318 -11.95 20.42 40.71
N GLY A 319 -11.05 19.53 41.14
CA GLY A 319 -10.14 19.79 42.26
C GLY A 319 -9.15 20.93 42.00
N GLU A 320 -8.60 21.02 40.78
CA GLU A 320 -7.70 22.10 40.36
C GLU A 320 -8.40 23.47 40.40
N ALA A 321 -9.65 23.54 39.91
CA ALA A 321 -10.45 24.77 39.92
C ALA A 321 -10.78 25.27 41.34
N VAL A 322 -10.90 24.38 42.33
CA VAL A 322 -11.20 24.74 43.73
C VAL A 322 -9.96 25.24 44.49
N VAL A 323 -8.77 24.83 44.08
CA VAL A 323 -7.50 25.20 44.73
C VAL A 323 -6.99 26.57 44.29
N ASP A 324 -7.38 27.04 43.10
CA ASP A 324 -7.04 28.37 42.58
C ASP A 324 -7.71 29.51 43.39
N ASP A 325 -8.83 29.23 44.06
CA ASP A 325 -9.49 30.16 44.98
C ASP A 325 -8.80 30.09 46.36
N GLY A 326 -7.70 30.83 46.53
CA GLY A 326 -6.68 30.72 47.60
C GLY A 326 -7.16 30.69 49.07
N GLN A 327 -8.46 30.75 49.36
CA GLN A 327 -9.07 30.46 50.66
C GLN A 327 -9.25 28.95 50.93
N GLY A 328 -9.40 28.12 49.89
CA GLY A 328 -9.63 26.67 50.01
C GLY A 328 -8.42 25.89 50.53
N VAL A 329 -7.21 26.32 50.16
CA VAL A 329 -5.94 25.69 50.57
C VAL A 329 -5.74 25.71 52.09
N LEU A 330 -6.13 26.81 52.75
CA LEU A 330 -6.03 26.97 54.20
C LEU A 330 -7.00 26.07 54.97
N VAL A 331 -8.19 25.84 54.43
CA VAL A 331 -9.19 24.93 55.00
C VAL A 331 -8.76 23.47 54.81
N TRP A 332 -8.24 23.13 53.63
CA TRP A 332 -7.69 21.81 53.31
C TRP A 332 -6.49 21.45 54.20
N MET A 333 -5.55 22.38 54.42
CA MET A 333 -4.39 22.17 55.32
C MET A 333 -4.80 21.89 56.77
N ARG A 334 -5.86 22.53 57.29
CA ARG A 334 -6.37 22.26 58.65
C ARG A 334 -7.06 20.90 58.76
N GLY A 335 -7.71 20.43 57.70
CA GLY A 335 -8.31 19.09 57.64
C GLY A 335 -7.27 17.97 57.62
N ILE A 336 -6.17 18.16 56.90
CA ILE A 336 -5.09 17.16 56.77
C ILE A 336 -4.38 16.89 58.10
N ALA A 337 -4.23 17.91 58.95
CA ALA A 337 -3.54 17.77 60.22
C ALA A 337 -4.20 16.74 61.18
N GLY A 338 -5.50 16.44 61.02
CA GLY A 338 -6.22 15.47 61.84
C GLY A 338 -6.35 14.05 61.26
N GLN A 339 -6.10 13.86 59.95
CA GLN A 339 -6.36 12.60 59.22
C GLN A 339 -5.20 12.18 58.29
N ALA A 340 -3.98 12.61 58.59
CA ALA A 340 -2.83 12.43 57.70
C ALA A 340 -2.56 10.97 57.30
N SER A 341 -2.80 9.99 58.19
CA SER A 341 -2.63 8.56 57.88
C SER A 341 -3.69 8.03 56.92
N ASP A 342 -4.96 8.39 57.14
CA ASP A 342 -6.09 7.93 56.33
C ASP A 342 -6.09 8.59 54.95
N LEU A 343 -5.67 9.86 54.89
CA LEU A 343 -5.41 10.57 53.65
C LEU A 343 -4.31 9.88 52.84
N LEU A 344 -3.18 9.53 53.46
CA LEU A 344 -2.08 8.85 52.76
C LEU A 344 -2.51 7.47 52.23
N ALA A 345 -3.30 6.73 53.00
CA ALA A 345 -3.86 5.45 52.59
C ALA A 345 -4.82 5.61 51.40
N GLY A 346 -5.72 6.60 51.46
CA GLY A 346 -6.63 6.92 50.35
C GLY A 346 -5.91 7.36 49.07
N MET A 347 -4.86 8.18 49.20
CA MET A 347 -4.01 8.60 48.06
C MET A 347 -3.28 7.42 47.42
N ARG A 348 -2.78 6.48 48.22
CA ARG A 348 -2.17 5.24 47.71
C ARG A 348 -3.18 4.36 46.99
N GLN A 349 -4.34 4.12 47.59
CA GLN A 349 -5.40 3.31 46.97
C GLN A 349 -5.88 3.91 45.64
N PHE A 350 -6.03 5.24 45.59
CA PHE A 350 -6.35 5.95 44.37
C PHE A 350 -5.25 5.80 43.30
N SER A 351 -3.99 5.98 43.69
CA SER A 351 -2.82 5.79 42.83
C SER A 351 -2.77 4.38 42.25
N ASP A 352 -2.91 3.36 43.11
CA ASP A 352 -2.83 1.96 42.70
C ASP A 352 -3.95 1.60 41.71
N GLY A 353 -5.20 2.05 41.98
CA GLY A 353 -6.31 1.84 41.06
C GLY A 353 -6.13 2.55 39.71
N LEU A 354 -5.58 3.77 39.69
CA LEU A 354 -5.26 4.46 38.44
C LEU A 354 -4.14 3.76 37.66
N ILE A 355 -3.10 3.29 38.34
CA ILE A 355 -2.00 2.56 37.71
C ILE A 355 -2.55 1.29 37.05
N GLU A 356 -3.38 0.52 37.76
CA GLU A 356 -3.98 -0.70 37.23
C GLU A 356 -4.78 -0.43 35.94
N ARG A 357 -5.63 0.60 35.96
CA ARG A 357 -6.43 1.00 34.79
C ARG A 357 -5.58 1.49 33.62
N LEU A 358 -4.57 2.31 33.89
CA LEU A 358 -3.64 2.80 32.85
C LEU A 358 -2.85 1.65 32.24
N VAL A 359 -2.40 0.69 33.04
CA VAL A 359 -1.73 -0.52 32.56
C VAL A 359 -2.68 -1.36 31.71
N GLN A 360 -3.92 -1.55 32.15
CA GLN A 360 -4.93 -2.30 31.40
C GLN A 360 -5.19 -1.66 30.03
N LEU A 361 -5.39 -0.34 29.98
CA LEU A 361 -5.56 0.40 28.73
C LEU A 361 -4.30 0.31 27.87
N LEU A 362 -3.11 0.46 28.44
CA LEU A 362 -1.84 0.34 27.73
C LEU A 362 -1.70 -1.03 27.05
N VAL A 363 -2.03 -2.11 27.74
CA VAL A 363 -2.01 -3.47 27.18
C VAL A 363 -3.04 -3.60 26.05
N ILE A 364 -4.28 -3.14 26.26
CA ILE A 364 -5.36 -3.23 25.27
C ILE A 364 -5.00 -2.49 23.99
N TYR A 365 -4.57 -1.23 24.10
CA TYR A 365 -4.21 -0.43 22.94
C TYR A 365 -2.95 -0.95 22.24
N THR A 366 -1.96 -1.46 22.98
CA THR A 366 -0.78 -2.09 22.37
C THR A 366 -1.18 -3.33 21.56
N MET A 367 -2.09 -4.14 22.10
CA MET A 367 -2.63 -5.29 21.39
C MET A 367 -3.36 -4.86 20.11
N GLU A 368 -4.26 -3.89 20.21
CA GLU A 368 -5.09 -3.44 19.09
C GLU A 368 -4.31 -2.73 17.99
N THR A 369 -3.37 -1.85 18.35
CA THR A 369 -2.79 -0.87 17.41
C THR A 369 -1.38 -1.25 16.95
N LEU A 370 -0.73 -2.17 17.66
CA LEU A 370 0.61 -2.67 17.34
C LEU A 370 0.56 -4.16 16.98
N ILE A 371 0.09 -5.00 17.90
CA ILE A 371 0.24 -6.46 17.76
C ILE A 371 -0.70 -7.00 16.68
N LEU A 372 -2.00 -6.68 16.73
CA LEU A 372 -2.96 -7.18 15.74
C LEU A 372 -2.63 -6.74 14.30
N PRO A 373 -2.28 -5.46 14.02
CA PRO A 373 -1.88 -5.04 12.68
C PRO A 373 -0.60 -5.72 12.21
N LEU A 374 0.39 -5.91 13.09
CA LEU A 374 1.63 -6.64 12.75
C LEU A 374 1.36 -8.12 12.45
N VAL A 375 0.49 -8.77 13.23
CA VAL A 375 0.06 -10.15 12.97
C VAL A 375 -0.65 -10.24 11.63
N MET A 376 -1.56 -9.30 11.32
CA MET A 376 -2.23 -9.26 10.02
C MET A 376 -1.25 -9.04 8.87
N LEU A 377 -0.30 -8.12 9.02
CA LEU A 377 0.75 -7.91 8.04
C LEU A 377 1.59 -9.16 7.82
N TYR A 378 1.94 -9.87 8.89
CA TYR A 378 2.66 -11.14 8.82
C TYR A 378 1.85 -12.22 8.08
N VAL A 379 0.54 -12.33 8.33
CA VAL A 379 -0.35 -13.27 7.62
C VAL A 379 -0.40 -12.93 6.13
N ILE A 380 -0.59 -11.66 5.78
CA ILE A 380 -0.61 -11.19 4.38
C ILE A 380 0.73 -11.47 3.69
N TRP A 381 1.84 -11.19 4.35
CA TRP A 381 3.18 -11.47 3.85
C TRP A 381 3.38 -12.96 3.62
N ARG A 382 2.99 -13.82 4.58
CA ARG A 382 3.12 -15.28 4.47
C ARG A 382 2.30 -15.84 3.30
N LEU A 383 1.07 -15.37 3.11
CA LEU A 383 0.22 -15.77 2.00
C LEU A 383 0.83 -15.35 0.66
N THR A 384 1.26 -14.09 0.55
CA THR A 384 1.90 -13.54 -0.66
C THR A 384 3.17 -14.30 -1.01
N HIS A 385 4.01 -14.54 -0.01
CA HIS A 385 5.25 -15.28 -0.15
C HIS A 385 5.01 -16.71 -0.61
N SER A 386 4.01 -17.40 -0.05
CA SER A 386 3.63 -18.77 -0.47
C SER A 386 3.10 -18.85 -1.90
N TYR A 387 2.45 -17.79 -2.39
CA TYR A 387 1.94 -17.72 -3.76
C TYR A 387 3.04 -17.42 -4.79
N VAL A 388 4.02 -16.58 -4.43
CA VAL A 388 5.09 -16.15 -5.35
C VAL A 388 6.28 -17.12 -5.36
N LEU A 389 6.68 -17.69 -4.21
CA LEU A 389 7.88 -18.53 -4.10
C LEU A 389 7.93 -19.83 -4.93
N PRO A 390 6.82 -20.56 -5.17
CA PRO A 390 6.90 -21.84 -5.88
C PRO A 390 7.55 -21.73 -7.27
N SER A 391 7.54 -20.55 -7.91
CA SER A 391 8.27 -20.34 -9.16
C SER A 391 9.75 -20.03 -8.99
N LEU A 392 10.17 -19.39 -7.89
CA LEU A 392 11.59 -19.06 -7.66
C LEU A 392 12.44 -20.31 -7.39
N ARG A 393 11.83 -21.37 -6.84
CA ARG A 393 12.53 -22.61 -6.47
C ARG A 393 12.74 -23.58 -7.64
N THR A 394 12.01 -23.41 -8.75
CA THR A 394 12.10 -24.27 -9.95
C THR A 394 13.07 -23.76 -11.01
N GLU A 395 13.73 -22.62 -10.80
CA GLU A 395 14.44 -21.88 -11.86
C GLU A 395 15.98 -21.86 -11.77
N TRP A 396 16.61 -22.60 -10.84
CA TRP A 396 18.07 -22.73 -10.79
C TRP A 396 18.51 -24.18 -10.98
N PRO A 397 18.73 -24.65 -12.22
CA PRO A 397 19.60 -25.80 -12.44
C PRO A 397 21.03 -25.36 -12.08
N TYR A 398 21.64 -26.02 -11.10
CA TYR A 398 23.10 -25.98 -10.93
C TYR A 398 23.79 -26.59 -12.15
#